data_AF-A0A9D5W5U0-F1
#
_entry.id   AF-A0A9D5W5U0-F1
#
_cell.length_a   1.000
_cell.length_b   1.000
_cell.length_c   1.000
_cell.angle_alpha   90.00
_cell.angle_beta   90.00
_cell.angle_gamma   90.00
#
_symmetry.space_group_name_H-M   'P 1'
#
loop_
_entity.id
_entity.type
_entity.pdbx_description
1 polymer ?
#
loop_
_entity_poly.entity_id
_entity_poly.type
_entity_poly.pdbx_seq_one_letter_code
_entity_poly.pdbx_strand_id
1 'polypeptide(L)'
;MRNVKSLVVCGLSLFLVVMMALVAEAGSIAGTWKITFNTSHGQMEISGDNSKYSGRFMLSVWEDMLDLTVDGNRISFRRAVADQRYTGVITGGHMSGNFTQGGIGNYPWSADLQTTQGNTTPQAGGISSQEEIILNAMNTGGVGNGPTQPTVLNTSRPYQITNIMTYHWNNGRGTAAGGTIGLRSANGTMYGPWGVRTTPGQGGVPNAVWIANPNVIIPPGSYTVIDSDPATWAQNRQSGGRGMTEIKGKAQ
;
A
#
# COMPACT_ATOMS: atom_id res chain seq x y z
N MET A 1 41.17 -70.65 -15.91
CA MET A 1 39.83 -70.46 -16.50
C MET A 1 38.82 -70.35 -15.36
N ARG A 2 38.19 -69.19 -15.23
CA ARG A 2 36.90 -68.79 -14.60
C ARG A 2 36.32 -69.52 -13.36
N ASN A 3 35.85 -68.65 -12.43
CA ASN A 3 34.71 -68.75 -11.50
C ASN A 3 34.93 -69.61 -10.23
N VAL A 4 34.52 -69.23 -9.01
CA VAL A 4 33.40 -68.40 -8.53
C VAL A 4 33.79 -67.75 -7.19
N LYS A 5 33.53 -66.45 -7.00
CA LYS A 5 33.29 -65.89 -5.66
C LYS A 5 32.08 -64.97 -5.72
N SER A 6 31.02 -65.39 -5.04
CA SER A 6 29.81 -64.62 -4.80
C SER A 6 30.15 -63.32 -4.08
N LEU A 7 29.66 -62.19 -4.62
CA LEU A 7 29.53 -60.96 -3.85
C LEU A 7 28.06 -60.57 -3.82
N VAL A 8 27.54 -60.56 -2.61
CA VAL A 8 26.18 -60.14 -2.25
C VAL A 8 26.00 -58.69 -2.66
N VAL A 9 25.02 -58.41 -3.54
CA VAL A 9 24.50 -57.07 -3.77
C VAL A 9 23.24 -56.95 -2.92
N CYS A 10 23.32 -56.22 -1.81
CA CYS A 10 22.17 -55.81 -1.03
C CYS A 10 22.05 -54.29 -1.12
N GLY A 11 20.90 -53.82 -1.59
CA GLY A 11 20.69 -52.46 -2.06
C GLY A 11 20.76 -51.41 -0.96
N LEU A 12 21.48 -50.32 -1.26
CA LEU A 12 21.26 -49.04 -0.62
C LEU A 12 20.55 -48.15 -1.64
N SER A 13 19.22 -48.06 -1.50
CA SER A 13 18.41 -47.12 -2.26
C SER A 13 18.77 -45.71 -1.78
N LEU A 14 19.69 -45.06 -2.49
CA LEU A 14 20.08 -43.68 -2.25
C LEU A 14 18.94 -42.78 -2.74
N PHE A 15 18.03 -42.39 -1.85
CA PHE A 15 17.12 -41.27 -2.09
C PHE A 15 17.99 -40.01 -2.20
N LEU A 16 18.31 -39.62 -3.43
CA LEU A 16 18.88 -38.31 -3.72
C LEU A 16 17.79 -37.27 -3.46
N VAL A 17 17.70 -36.78 -2.23
CA VAL A 17 16.93 -35.57 -1.93
C VAL A 17 17.71 -34.43 -2.58
N VAL A 18 17.32 -34.08 -3.81
CA VAL A 18 17.72 -32.82 -4.43
C VAL A 18 17.08 -31.72 -3.58
N MET A 19 17.83 -31.25 -2.59
CA MET A 19 17.51 -30.03 -1.86
C MET A 19 17.76 -28.89 -2.85
N MET A 20 16.77 -28.62 -3.68
CA MET A 20 16.74 -27.44 -4.53
C MET A 20 16.65 -26.25 -3.57
N ALA A 21 17.79 -25.69 -3.21
CA ALA A 21 17.85 -24.41 -2.54
C ALA A 21 17.16 -23.41 -3.46
N LEU A 22 15.94 -23.00 -3.10
CA LEU A 22 15.35 -21.78 -3.63
C LEU A 22 16.30 -20.65 -3.19
N VAL A 23 17.23 -20.29 -4.05
CA VAL A 23 17.88 -19.00 -3.96
C VAL A 23 16.77 -18.02 -4.36
N ALA A 24 16.11 -17.42 -3.37
CA ALA A 24 15.24 -16.30 -3.61
C ALA A 24 16.09 -15.24 -4.32
N GLU A 25 15.80 -14.98 -5.59
CA GLU A 25 16.40 -13.85 -6.30
C GLU A 25 16.14 -12.61 -5.45
N ALA A 26 17.21 -11.95 -4.99
CA ALA A 26 17.08 -10.66 -4.35
C ALA A 26 16.45 -9.72 -5.38
N GLY A 27 15.14 -9.48 -5.23
CA GLY A 27 14.39 -8.64 -6.15
C GLY A 27 15.05 -7.28 -6.23
N SER A 28 15.32 -6.83 -7.45
CA SER A 28 15.87 -5.49 -7.67
C SER A 28 14.93 -4.44 -7.05
N ILE A 29 15.51 -3.44 -6.38
CA ILE A 29 14.77 -2.29 -5.87
C ILE A 29 14.73 -1.12 -6.86
N ALA A 30 15.31 -1.30 -8.04
CA ALA A 30 15.29 -0.29 -9.08
C ALA A 30 13.84 -0.01 -9.50
N GLY A 31 13.51 1.27 -9.62
CA GLY A 31 12.17 1.69 -9.98
C GLY A 31 11.82 3.04 -9.40
N THR A 32 10.59 3.44 -9.68
CA THR A 32 10.00 4.63 -9.09
C THR A 32 9.20 4.23 -7.87
N TRP A 33 9.26 5.01 -6.81
CA TRP A 33 8.65 4.74 -5.52
C TRP A 33 7.88 5.98 -5.07
N LYS A 34 6.68 5.79 -4.54
CA LYS A 34 5.95 6.83 -3.82
C LYS A 34 6.47 6.86 -2.39
N ILE A 35 6.91 8.01 -1.90
CA ILE A 35 7.51 8.14 -0.56
C ILE A 35 6.67 8.96 0.40
N THR A 36 6.78 8.62 1.68
CA THR A 36 6.33 9.43 2.81
C THR A 36 7.47 9.53 3.81
N PHE A 37 8.08 10.71 3.94
CA PHE A 37 9.13 11.02 4.91
C PHE A 37 8.47 11.81 6.05
N ASN A 38 8.06 11.11 7.11
CA ASN A 38 7.20 11.64 8.16
C ASN A 38 5.89 12.21 7.58
N THR A 39 5.71 13.53 7.60
CA THR A 39 4.52 14.22 7.06
C THR A 39 4.72 14.72 5.63
N SER A 40 5.93 14.57 5.07
CA SER A 40 6.25 15.02 3.70
C SER A 40 6.05 13.88 2.72
N HIS A 41 5.33 14.14 1.63
CA HIS A 41 5.07 13.15 0.58
C HIS A 41 5.85 13.50 -0.69
N GLY A 42 6.18 12.48 -1.46
CA GLY A 42 6.98 12.69 -2.64
C GLY A 42 7.11 11.46 -3.53
N GLN A 43 8.08 11.55 -4.42
CA GLN A 43 8.51 10.45 -5.29
C GLN A 43 10.00 10.19 -5.06
N MET A 44 10.41 8.96 -5.28
CA MET A 44 11.79 8.50 -5.21
C MET A 44 12.08 7.63 -6.42
N GLU A 45 13.26 7.74 -6.99
CA GLU A 45 13.72 6.90 -8.07
C GLU A 45 15.02 6.24 -7.63
N ILE A 46 15.05 4.91 -7.70
CA ILE A 46 16.25 4.11 -7.47
C ILE A 46 16.62 3.46 -8.79
N SER A 47 17.88 3.57 -9.18
CA SER A 47 18.43 3.00 -10.41
C SER A 47 19.70 2.24 -10.09
N GLY A 48 19.92 1.11 -10.77
CA GLY A 48 21.08 0.25 -10.56
C GLY A 48 20.69 -1.21 -10.50
N ASP A 49 21.63 -2.03 -10.06
CA ASP A 49 21.47 -3.47 -9.88
C ASP A 49 21.95 -3.89 -8.48
N ASN A 50 21.81 -5.19 -8.18
CA ASN A 50 22.15 -5.76 -6.87
C ASN A 50 23.62 -5.54 -6.42
N SER A 51 24.50 -5.01 -7.27
CA SER A 51 25.88 -4.67 -6.92
C SER A 51 26.09 -3.18 -6.62
N LYS A 52 25.24 -2.30 -7.14
CA LYS A 52 25.36 -0.84 -6.95
C LYS A 52 24.05 -0.13 -7.28
N TYR A 53 23.55 0.63 -6.30
CA TYR A 53 22.39 1.50 -6.47
C TYR A 53 22.77 2.97 -6.41
N SER A 54 22.04 3.78 -7.15
CA SER A 54 21.98 5.24 -7.05
C SER A 54 20.51 5.63 -6.94
N GLY A 55 20.23 6.79 -6.35
CA GLY A 55 18.84 7.22 -6.22
C GLY A 55 18.71 8.71 -6.01
N ARG A 56 17.49 9.18 -6.23
CA ARG A 56 17.06 10.56 -5.99
C ARG A 56 15.64 10.57 -5.46
N PHE A 57 15.24 11.64 -4.79
CA PHE A 57 13.86 11.81 -4.34
C PHE A 57 13.41 13.26 -4.50
N MET A 58 12.09 13.47 -4.50
CA MET A 58 11.45 14.75 -4.67
C MET A 58 10.36 14.94 -3.62
N LEU A 59 10.61 15.85 -2.65
CA LEU A 59 9.59 16.37 -1.73
C LEU A 59 9.06 17.73 -2.19
N SER A 60 9.92 18.53 -2.82
CA SER A 60 9.58 19.86 -3.39
C SER A 60 10.44 20.17 -4.61
N VAL A 61 11.70 19.71 -4.60
CA VAL A 61 12.62 19.67 -5.74
C VAL A 61 13.32 18.31 -5.74
N TRP A 62 13.90 17.90 -6.86
CA TRP A 62 14.71 16.69 -6.94
C TRP A 62 16.03 16.86 -6.17
N GLU A 63 16.37 15.87 -5.37
CA GLU A 63 17.59 15.79 -4.57
C GLU A 63 18.20 14.39 -4.71
N ASP A 64 19.52 14.32 -4.86
CA ASP A 64 20.22 13.04 -4.90
C ASP A 64 20.30 12.41 -3.50
N MET A 65 20.21 11.08 -3.46
CA MET A 65 20.53 10.30 -2.26
C MET A 65 22.03 10.18 -2.13
N LEU A 66 22.55 10.62 -0.99
CA LEU A 66 23.95 10.44 -0.65
C LEU A 66 24.15 9.13 0.10
N ASP A 67 25.27 8.45 -0.15
CA ASP A 67 25.66 7.20 0.51
C ASP A 67 24.57 6.12 0.50
N LEU A 68 23.81 6.02 -0.59
CA LEU A 68 22.81 4.97 -0.76
C LEU A 68 23.49 3.60 -0.67
N THR A 69 23.10 2.83 0.34
CA THR A 69 23.60 1.48 0.58
C THR A 69 22.42 0.51 0.64
N VAL A 70 22.54 -0.62 -0.03
CA VAL A 70 21.57 -1.72 0.03
C VAL A 70 22.33 -2.99 0.37
N ASP A 71 22.00 -3.59 1.51
CA ASP A 71 22.60 -4.84 1.97
C ASP A 71 21.51 -5.83 2.33
N GLY A 72 21.32 -6.84 1.49
CA GLY A 72 20.20 -7.77 1.58
C GLY A 72 18.86 -7.04 1.57
N ASN A 73 18.14 -7.08 2.70
CA ASN A 73 16.86 -6.40 2.87
C ASN A 73 16.96 -5.04 3.58
N ARG A 74 18.16 -4.48 3.76
CA ARG A 74 18.35 -3.19 4.43
C ARG A 74 18.72 -2.12 3.43
N ILE A 75 18.18 -0.93 3.64
CA ILE A 75 18.50 0.27 2.87
C ILE A 75 18.91 1.40 3.81
N SER A 76 19.92 2.16 3.43
CA SER A 76 20.26 3.42 4.09
C SER A 76 20.68 4.46 3.06
N PHE A 77 20.38 5.72 3.33
CA PHE A 77 20.84 6.86 2.53
C PHE A 77 20.79 8.14 3.36
N ARG A 78 21.41 9.20 2.84
CA ARG A 78 21.43 10.53 3.45
C ARG A 78 20.90 11.60 2.53
N ARG A 79 20.40 12.68 3.13
CA ARG A 79 20.04 13.94 2.47
C ARG A 79 20.88 15.08 3.03
N ALA A 80 21.63 15.77 2.18
CA ALA A 80 22.55 16.84 2.60
C ALA A 80 21.85 18.07 3.20
N VAL A 81 20.82 18.60 2.53
CA VAL A 81 20.20 19.89 2.87
C VAL A 81 19.64 19.93 4.30
N ALA A 82 19.28 18.77 4.86
CA ALA A 82 18.66 18.66 6.18
C ALA A 82 19.47 17.84 7.20
N ASP A 83 20.69 17.40 6.87
CA ASP A 83 21.46 16.37 7.64
C ASP A 83 20.56 15.23 8.11
N GLN A 84 19.78 14.67 7.17
CA GLN A 84 18.87 13.57 7.46
C GLN A 84 19.52 12.24 7.08
N ARG A 85 19.41 11.25 7.97
CA ARG A 85 19.93 9.89 7.77
C ARG A 85 18.79 8.89 7.84
N TYR A 86 18.51 8.24 6.72
CA TYR A 86 17.43 7.26 6.57
C TYR A 86 17.99 5.85 6.71
N THR A 87 17.29 5.02 7.48
CA THR A 87 17.52 3.57 7.53
C THR A 87 16.18 2.86 7.40
N GLY A 88 16.15 1.70 6.76
CA GLY A 88 14.92 0.95 6.59
C GLY A 88 15.13 -0.48 6.13
N VAL A 89 14.01 -1.19 6.05
CA VAL A 89 13.91 -2.56 5.56
C VAL A 89 13.11 -2.56 4.28
N ILE A 90 13.56 -3.33 3.31
CA ILE A 90 12.92 -3.61 2.04
C ILE A 90 12.15 -4.93 2.18
N THR A 91 10.87 -4.94 1.80
CA THR A 91 10.05 -6.13 1.75
C THR A 91 9.22 -6.09 0.47
N GLY A 92 9.75 -6.69 -0.59
CA GLY A 92 9.15 -6.63 -1.93
C GLY A 92 9.04 -5.20 -2.44
N GLY A 93 7.84 -4.79 -2.86
CA GLY A 93 7.53 -3.44 -3.33
C GLY A 93 7.29 -2.41 -2.23
N HIS A 94 7.70 -2.67 -0.99
CA HIS A 94 7.55 -1.74 0.12
C HIS A 94 8.88 -1.55 0.87
N MET A 95 9.15 -0.33 1.30
CA MET A 95 10.24 0.01 2.21
C MET A 95 9.67 0.76 3.40
N SER A 96 10.20 0.50 4.59
CA SER A 96 9.87 1.29 5.78
C SER A 96 11.05 1.39 6.73
N GLY A 97 11.06 2.44 7.53
CA GLY A 97 12.05 2.58 8.59
C GLY A 97 11.96 3.94 9.27
N ASN A 98 13.10 4.40 9.78
CA ASN A 98 13.19 5.69 10.44
C ASN A 98 14.33 6.53 9.90
N PHE A 99 14.19 7.85 10.04
CA PHE A 99 15.28 8.78 9.82
C PHE A 99 15.50 9.70 11.02
N THR A 100 16.73 10.15 11.17
CA THR A 100 17.14 11.17 12.15
C THR A 100 17.45 12.48 11.43
N GLN A 101 17.39 13.61 12.13
CA GLN A 101 17.75 14.94 11.63
C GLN A 101 18.81 15.55 12.55
N GLY A 102 19.99 15.90 12.02
CA GLY A 102 21.09 16.41 12.86
C GLY A 102 21.60 15.38 13.89
N GLY A 103 21.36 14.09 13.65
CA GLY A 103 21.64 13.01 14.61
C GLY A 103 20.61 12.87 15.74
N ILE A 104 19.52 13.63 15.71
CA ILE A 104 18.46 13.64 16.74
C ILE A 104 17.12 13.22 16.13
N GLY A 105 16.22 12.69 16.96
CA GLY A 105 14.86 12.31 16.55
C GLY A 105 14.80 10.95 15.87
N ASN A 106 13.60 10.39 15.77
CA ASN A 106 13.34 9.10 15.13
C ASN A 106 11.99 9.21 14.42
N TYR A 107 12.03 9.55 13.14
CA TYR A 107 10.84 9.87 12.35
C TYR A 107 10.55 8.73 11.37
N PRO A 108 9.30 8.23 11.31
CA PRO A 108 8.98 7.15 10.41
C PRO A 108 9.06 7.61 8.95
N TRP A 109 9.46 6.70 8.07
CA TRP A 109 9.30 6.88 6.64
C TRP A 109 8.87 5.58 5.97
N SER A 110 8.25 5.71 4.81
CA SER A 110 7.90 4.60 3.94
C SER A 110 8.10 4.94 2.47
N ALA A 111 8.25 3.89 1.66
CA ALA A 111 8.23 3.97 0.21
C ALA A 111 7.49 2.78 -0.39
N ASP A 112 6.67 3.02 -1.41
CA ASP A 112 5.94 1.98 -2.14
C ASP A 112 6.33 2.01 -3.62
N LEU A 113 6.79 0.88 -4.16
CA LEU A 113 7.21 0.75 -5.55
C LEU A 113 6.01 1.02 -6.46
N GLN A 114 6.16 2.01 -7.33
CA GLN A 114 5.25 2.31 -8.40
C GLN A 114 5.57 1.34 -9.54
N THR A 115 4.75 0.32 -9.70
CA THR A 115 4.86 -0.57 -10.85
C THR A 115 4.47 0.21 -12.11
N THR A 116 5.42 0.36 -13.03
CA THR A 116 5.12 0.74 -14.42
C THR A 116 4.14 -0.28 -14.96
N GLN A 117 3.00 0.16 -15.50
CA GLN A 117 2.06 -0.74 -16.17
C GLN A 117 2.76 -1.47 -17.32
N GLY A 118 3.04 -2.76 -17.15
CA GLY A 118 3.65 -3.62 -18.15
C GLY A 118 3.54 -5.10 -17.76
N ASN A 119 2.65 -5.81 -18.45
CA ASN A 119 2.44 -7.27 -18.49
C ASN A 119 3.63 -8.15 -18.05
N THR A 120 3.42 -9.08 -17.11
CA THR A 120 3.19 -10.53 -17.36
C THR A 120 3.20 -11.39 -16.07
N THR A 121 2.24 -12.32 -16.02
CA THR A 121 2.16 -13.58 -15.24
C THR A 121 1.81 -13.54 -13.74
N PRO A 122 0.75 -14.25 -13.28
CA PRO A 122 0.40 -14.33 -11.86
C PRO A 122 1.28 -15.34 -11.13
N GLN A 123 2.10 -14.89 -10.18
CA GLN A 123 2.70 -15.75 -9.17
C GLN A 123 1.97 -15.58 -7.84
N ALA A 124 1.44 -16.69 -7.35
CA ALA A 124 0.69 -16.80 -6.10
C ALA A 124 1.56 -16.53 -4.86
N GLY A 125 0.94 -15.94 -3.82
CA GLY A 125 1.36 -16.12 -2.44
C GLY A 125 1.72 -14.85 -1.68
N GLY A 126 0.85 -14.46 -0.75
CA GLY A 126 1.16 -13.52 0.32
C GLY A 126 -0.10 -13.04 1.06
N ILE A 127 -0.78 -13.94 1.77
CA ILE A 127 -1.87 -13.56 2.68
C ILE A 127 -1.27 -12.67 3.78
N SER A 128 -1.59 -11.38 3.79
CA SER A 128 -1.22 -10.47 4.88
C SER A 128 -2.40 -10.37 5.84
N SER A 129 -2.24 -10.87 7.08
CA SER A 129 -3.25 -10.74 8.13
C SER A 129 -3.30 -9.34 8.76
N GLN A 130 -2.36 -8.47 8.39
CA GLN A 130 -2.26 -7.10 8.86
C GLN A 130 -3.24 -6.21 8.10
N GLU A 131 -4.04 -5.44 8.84
CA GLU A 131 -4.92 -4.43 8.26
C GLU A 131 -4.10 -3.22 7.80
N GLU A 132 -4.33 -2.79 6.56
CA GLU A 132 -3.67 -1.64 5.96
C GLU A 132 -4.68 -0.67 5.34
N ILE A 133 -4.29 0.60 5.19
CA ILE A 133 -5.08 1.60 4.45
C ILE A 133 -4.80 1.41 2.96
N ILE A 134 -5.80 0.93 2.23
CA ILE A 134 -5.69 0.63 0.78
C ILE A 134 -6.18 1.78 -0.11
N LEU A 135 -6.93 2.73 0.45
CA LEU A 135 -7.29 4.00 -0.18
C LEU A 135 -7.36 5.09 0.89
N ASN A 136 -6.73 6.23 0.62
CA ASN A 136 -6.87 7.42 1.45
C ASN A 136 -7.04 8.67 0.57
N ALA A 137 -8.23 9.27 0.64
CA ALA A 137 -8.56 10.56 0.03
C ALA A 137 -8.90 11.63 1.10
N MET A 138 -8.65 11.33 2.38
CA MET A 138 -8.83 12.25 3.50
C MET A 138 -7.75 13.33 3.49
N ASN A 139 -8.08 14.51 4.02
CA ASN A 139 -7.11 15.55 4.38
C ASN A 139 -7.77 16.55 5.35
N THR A 140 -6.99 17.48 5.90
CA THR A 140 -7.44 18.46 6.90
C THR A 140 -7.82 19.83 6.34
N GLY A 141 -7.80 19.98 5.01
CA GLY A 141 -8.15 21.23 4.35
C GLY A 141 -9.64 21.55 4.40
N GLY A 142 -10.01 22.79 4.11
CA GLY A 142 -11.40 23.19 3.94
C GLY A 142 -12.11 22.37 2.85
N VAL A 143 -13.40 22.10 3.03
CA VAL A 143 -14.16 21.18 2.19
C VAL A 143 -15.43 21.82 1.62
N GLY A 144 -15.76 21.43 0.40
CA GLY A 144 -17.12 21.55 -0.14
C GLY A 144 -17.82 20.19 -0.08
N ASN A 145 -19.05 20.12 -0.58
CA ASN A 145 -19.80 18.87 -0.69
C ASN A 145 -19.98 18.49 -2.17
N GLY A 146 -20.47 17.27 -2.44
CA GLY A 146 -20.74 16.82 -3.79
C GLY A 146 -19.45 16.55 -4.57
N PRO A 147 -18.87 15.34 -4.46
CA PRO A 147 -17.72 14.93 -5.25
C PRO A 147 -17.96 15.19 -6.74
N THR A 148 -16.96 15.81 -7.38
CA THR A 148 -16.97 16.12 -8.82
C THR A 148 -16.21 15.07 -9.64
N GLN A 149 -15.52 14.17 -8.95
CA GLN A 149 -14.80 13.04 -9.53
C GLN A 149 -15.15 11.76 -8.76
N PRO A 150 -15.21 10.60 -9.44
CA PRO A 150 -15.48 9.34 -8.77
C PRO A 150 -14.33 8.99 -7.81
N THR A 151 -14.67 8.50 -6.62
CA THR A 151 -13.69 7.89 -5.72
C THR A 151 -13.47 6.44 -6.14
N VAL A 152 -12.26 6.13 -6.59
CA VAL A 152 -11.92 4.80 -7.14
C VAL A 152 -10.82 4.14 -6.32
N LEU A 153 -11.08 2.92 -5.86
CA LEU A 153 -10.11 1.98 -5.30
C LEU A 153 -9.60 1.08 -6.43
N ASN A 154 -8.28 0.96 -6.57
CA ASN A 154 -7.65 0.01 -7.48
C ASN A 154 -6.82 -0.99 -6.67
N THR A 155 -7.09 -2.28 -6.86
CA THR A 155 -6.36 -3.37 -6.19
C THR A 155 -5.76 -4.31 -7.23
N SER A 156 -4.50 -4.71 -7.03
CA SER A 156 -3.79 -5.67 -7.90
C SER A 156 -3.84 -7.12 -7.37
N ARG A 157 -4.38 -7.31 -6.17
CA ARG A 157 -4.58 -8.59 -5.48
C ARG A 157 -5.94 -8.59 -4.76
N PRO A 158 -6.48 -9.74 -4.35
CA PRO A 158 -7.72 -9.75 -3.58
C PRO A 158 -7.51 -9.14 -2.19
N TYR A 159 -8.55 -8.53 -1.64
CA TYR A 159 -8.55 -7.94 -0.31
C TYR A 159 -9.80 -8.31 0.46
N GLN A 160 -9.66 -8.63 1.74
CA GLN A 160 -10.77 -8.55 2.69
C GLN A 160 -10.93 -7.11 3.15
N ILE A 161 -12.01 -6.45 2.71
CA ILE A 161 -12.36 -5.08 3.08
C ILE A 161 -12.99 -5.09 4.48
N THR A 162 -12.33 -4.45 5.44
CA THR A 162 -12.71 -4.46 6.86
C THR A 162 -13.34 -3.15 7.31
N ASN A 163 -12.98 -2.04 6.67
CA ASN A 163 -13.49 -0.71 7.02
C ASN A 163 -13.57 0.19 5.78
N ILE A 164 -14.71 0.87 5.61
CA ILE A 164 -14.85 1.99 4.69
C ILE A 164 -15.37 3.17 5.49
N MET A 165 -14.67 4.29 5.43
CA MET A 165 -15.04 5.53 6.10
C MET A 165 -15.23 6.64 5.06
N THR A 166 -16.33 7.39 5.14
CA THR A 166 -16.58 8.60 4.36
C THR A 166 -16.86 9.79 5.27
N TYR A 167 -16.59 11.00 4.78
CA TYR A 167 -16.82 12.24 5.53
C TYR A 167 -17.89 13.10 4.88
N HIS A 168 -18.92 13.48 5.64
CA HIS A 168 -20.10 14.23 5.20
C HIS A 168 -20.21 15.52 5.99
N TRP A 169 -19.44 16.54 5.62
CA TRP A 169 -19.45 17.81 6.35
C TRP A 169 -20.78 18.57 6.17
N ASN A 170 -21.29 18.62 4.94
CA ASN A 170 -22.57 19.24 4.58
C ASN A 170 -22.78 20.66 5.14
N ASN A 171 -21.85 21.58 4.85
CA ASN A 171 -21.91 22.96 5.37
C ASN A 171 -21.98 23.03 6.90
N GLY A 172 -21.38 22.06 7.59
CA GLY A 172 -21.39 21.94 9.05
C GLY A 172 -22.67 21.35 9.64
N ARG A 173 -23.60 20.87 8.81
CA ARG A 173 -24.85 20.24 9.26
C ARG A 173 -24.73 18.72 9.41
N GLY A 174 -23.75 18.12 8.76
CA GLY A 174 -23.62 16.68 8.70
C GLY A 174 -24.79 16.00 8.01
N THR A 175 -25.22 14.85 8.53
CA THR A 175 -26.31 14.05 7.94
C THR A 175 -27.40 13.73 8.96
N ALA A 176 -28.62 13.46 8.49
CA ALA A 176 -29.76 13.23 9.39
C ALA A 176 -29.64 11.91 10.17
N ALA A 177 -29.30 10.80 9.49
CA ALA A 177 -29.26 9.46 10.10
C ALA A 177 -28.13 8.55 9.60
N GLY A 178 -27.25 9.04 8.71
CA GLY A 178 -26.36 8.17 7.94
C GLY A 178 -27.03 7.64 6.68
N GLY A 179 -26.44 6.61 6.08
CA GLY A 179 -26.92 5.98 4.87
C GLY A 179 -26.19 4.66 4.61
N THR A 180 -25.79 4.45 3.36
CA THR A 180 -25.07 3.25 2.95
C THR A 180 -23.86 3.56 2.08
N ILE A 181 -22.85 2.70 2.18
CA ILE A 181 -21.66 2.72 1.33
C ILE A 181 -21.56 1.37 0.61
N GLY A 182 -21.15 1.38 -0.66
CA GLY A 182 -20.90 0.17 -1.46
C GLY A 182 -19.66 0.32 -2.34
N LEU A 183 -19.23 -0.78 -2.94
CA LEU A 183 -18.18 -0.81 -3.95
C LEU A 183 -18.73 -1.39 -5.25
N ARG A 184 -18.68 -0.63 -6.34
CA ARG A 184 -19.02 -1.11 -7.68
C ARG A 184 -17.77 -1.45 -8.46
N SER A 185 -17.58 -2.71 -8.81
CA SER A 185 -16.51 -3.14 -9.72
C SER A 185 -16.69 -2.53 -11.11
N ALA A 186 -15.60 -2.38 -11.86
CA ALA A 186 -15.62 -1.93 -13.25
C ALA A 186 -16.51 -2.77 -14.18
N ASN A 187 -16.71 -4.06 -13.86
CA ASN A 187 -17.63 -4.94 -14.59
C ASN A 187 -19.11 -4.78 -14.18
N GLY A 188 -19.41 -3.86 -13.25
CA GLY A 188 -20.76 -3.60 -12.76
C GLY A 188 -21.18 -4.38 -11.52
N THR A 189 -20.41 -5.38 -11.07
CA THR A 189 -20.72 -6.13 -9.84
C THR A 189 -20.74 -5.20 -8.63
N MET A 190 -21.83 -5.24 -7.86
CA MET A 190 -21.97 -4.51 -6.60
C MET A 190 -21.58 -5.38 -5.40
N TYR A 191 -20.74 -4.80 -4.54
CA TYR A 191 -20.49 -5.27 -3.19
C TYR A 191 -21.14 -4.29 -2.21
N GLY A 192 -21.97 -4.81 -1.30
CA GLY A 192 -22.89 -3.99 -0.52
C GLY A 192 -24.21 -3.75 -1.27
N PRO A 193 -24.94 -2.66 -0.97
CA PRO A 193 -24.57 -1.58 -0.06
C PRO A 193 -24.60 -2.03 1.41
N TRP A 194 -23.71 -1.47 2.23
CA TRP A 194 -23.66 -1.71 3.68
C TRP A 194 -24.17 -0.49 4.42
N GLY A 195 -25.03 -0.72 5.42
CA GLY A 195 -25.41 0.32 6.37
C GLY A 195 -24.20 0.84 7.14
N VAL A 196 -24.24 2.13 7.48
CA VAL A 196 -23.15 2.79 8.22
C VAL A 196 -23.55 3.05 9.66
N ARG A 197 -22.56 3.02 10.55
CA ARG A 197 -22.65 3.75 11.82
C ARG A 197 -22.12 5.16 11.61
N THR A 198 -22.69 6.13 12.32
CA THR A 198 -22.25 7.52 12.24
C THR A 198 -21.59 7.98 13.53
N THR A 199 -20.61 8.87 13.41
CA THR A 199 -20.06 9.61 14.55
C THR A 199 -19.97 11.11 14.22
N PRO A 200 -19.88 11.98 15.24
CA PRO A 200 -19.58 13.39 15.00
C PRO A 200 -18.26 13.57 14.24
N GLY A 201 -18.21 14.61 13.41
CA GLY A 201 -17.03 15.04 12.66
C GLY A 201 -16.27 16.18 13.34
N GLN A 202 -15.37 16.80 12.59
CA GLN A 202 -14.58 17.94 13.07
C GLN A 202 -15.50 19.07 13.53
N GLY A 203 -15.19 19.68 14.68
CA GLY A 203 -16.00 20.75 15.26
C GLY A 203 -17.36 20.29 15.82
N GLY A 204 -17.58 18.99 15.99
CA GLY A 204 -18.81 18.45 16.55
C GLY A 204 -19.96 18.33 15.55
N VAL A 205 -19.68 18.44 14.24
CA VAL A 205 -20.70 18.29 13.19
C VAL A 205 -21.37 16.91 13.33
N PRO A 206 -22.69 16.83 13.55
CA PRO A 206 -23.36 15.57 13.87
C PRO A 206 -23.35 14.62 12.67
N ASN A 207 -23.13 13.32 12.90
CA ASN A 207 -23.18 12.28 11.86
C ASN A 207 -22.35 12.56 10.59
N ALA A 208 -21.24 13.29 10.72
CA ALA A 208 -20.39 13.65 9.59
C ALA A 208 -19.36 12.56 9.25
N VAL A 209 -19.14 11.58 10.12
CA VAL A 209 -18.28 10.43 9.81
C VAL A 209 -19.17 9.22 9.63
N TRP A 210 -19.14 8.62 8.45
CA TRP A 210 -19.86 7.38 8.15
C TRP A 210 -18.85 6.24 8.11
N ILE A 211 -19.16 5.13 8.78
CA ILE A 211 -18.28 3.96 8.85
C ILE A 211 -19.09 2.71 8.53
N ALA A 212 -18.69 2.00 7.47
CA ALA A 212 -19.14 0.65 7.17
C ALA A 212 -18.04 -0.36 7.52
N ASN A 213 -18.43 -1.54 8.02
CA ASN A 213 -17.51 -2.64 8.32
C ASN A 213 -17.91 -3.91 7.53
N PRO A 214 -17.57 -4.00 6.23
CA PRO A 214 -18.11 -5.02 5.34
C PRO A 214 -17.65 -6.45 5.62
N ASN A 215 -16.40 -6.62 6.05
CA ASN A 215 -15.70 -7.91 6.18
C ASN A 215 -15.82 -8.82 4.93
N VAL A 216 -15.81 -8.22 3.73
CA VAL A 216 -16.03 -8.92 2.45
C VAL A 216 -14.73 -9.07 1.69
N ILE A 217 -14.52 -10.20 1.02
CA ILE A 217 -13.40 -10.37 0.08
C ILE A 217 -13.80 -9.85 -1.30
N ILE A 218 -12.99 -8.95 -1.86
CA ILE A 218 -13.10 -8.49 -3.25
C ILE A 218 -11.90 -9.01 -4.07
N PRO A 219 -12.11 -9.41 -5.33
CA PRO A 219 -11.01 -9.78 -6.23
C PRO A 219 -10.16 -8.56 -6.61
N PRO A 220 -9.00 -8.76 -7.25
CA PRO A 220 -8.25 -7.67 -7.89
C PRO A 220 -9.16 -6.91 -8.88
N GLY A 221 -9.07 -5.59 -8.91
CA GLY A 221 -9.85 -4.80 -9.84
C GLY A 221 -9.94 -3.32 -9.49
N SER A 222 -10.77 -2.63 -10.26
CA SER A 222 -11.11 -1.22 -10.04
C SER A 222 -12.53 -1.12 -9.51
N TYR A 223 -12.71 -0.38 -8.42
CA TYR A 223 -13.96 -0.26 -7.68
C TYR A 223 -14.30 1.20 -7.44
N THR A 224 -15.46 1.63 -7.91
CA THR A 224 -16.02 2.95 -7.57
C THR A 224 -16.73 2.85 -6.24
N VAL A 225 -16.41 3.74 -5.31
CA VAL A 225 -17.14 3.86 -4.04
C VAL A 225 -18.50 4.50 -4.32
N ILE A 226 -19.56 3.80 -3.93
CA ILE A 226 -20.95 4.25 -4.07
C ILE A 226 -21.42 4.70 -2.70
N ASP A 227 -21.82 5.96 -2.60
CA ASP A 227 -22.40 6.55 -1.41
C ASP A 227 -23.87 6.88 -1.69
N SER A 228 -24.77 6.58 -0.73
CA SER A 228 -26.20 6.84 -0.91
C SER A 228 -26.60 8.31 -0.79
N ASP A 229 -25.75 9.16 -0.24
CA ASP A 229 -25.98 10.61 -0.12
C ASP A 229 -24.74 11.40 -0.60
N PRO A 230 -24.38 11.31 -1.89
CA PRO A 230 -23.17 11.94 -2.41
C PRO A 230 -23.23 13.46 -2.36
N ALA A 231 -24.41 14.06 -2.26
CA ALA A 231 -24.59 15.51 -2.16
C ALA A 231 -24.01 16.07 -0.84
N THR A 232 -23.95 15.26 0.22
CA THR A 232 -23.38 15.66 1.52
C THR A 232 -21.92 15.25 1.69
N TRP A 233 -21.41 14.37 0.82
CA TRP A 233 -20.05 13.84 0.86
C TRP A 233 -19.01 14.94 0.60
N ALA A 234 -18.11 15.11 1.55
CA ALA A 234 -17.09 16.14 1.53
C ALA A 234 -16.03 15.86 0.46
N GLN A 235 -15.55 16.92 -0.18
CA GLN A 235 -14.47 16.90 -1.16
C GLN A 235 -13.72 18.23 -1.16
N ASN A 236 -12.50 18.22 -1.67
CA ASN A 236 -11.80 19.45 -2.02
C ASN A 236 -10.75 19.25 -3.13
N ARG A 237 -10.03 20.33 -3.46
CA ARG A 237 -8.94 20.28 -4.45
C ARG A 237 -7.84 19.28 -4.08
N GLN A 238 -7.50 19.12 -2.80
CA GLN A 238 -6.46 18.18 -2.35
C GLN A 238 -6.88 16.71 -2.52
N SER A 239 -8.18 16.42 -2.38
CA SER A 239 -8.75 15.11 -2.72
C SER A 239 -8.85 14.88 -4.24
N GLY A 240 -8.64 15.91 -5.06
CA GLY A 240 -8.84 15.87 -6.52
C GLY A 240 -10.31 15.90 -6.93
N GLY A 241 -11.20 16.48 -6.11
CA GLY A 241 -12.64 16.44 -6.33
C GLY A 241 -13.32 15.12 -5.96
N ARG A 242 -12.56 14.15 -5.45
CA ARG A 242 -13.06 12.85 -4.99
C ARG A 242 -13.68 12.97 -3.61
N GLY A 243 -14.69 12.15 -3.34
CA GLY A 243 -15.27 12.05 -2.00
C GLY A 243 -14.21 11.60 -1.00
N MET A 244 -14.09 12.33 0.10
CA MET A 244 -13.18 12.03 1.19
C MET A 244 -13.52 10.66 1.77
N THR A 245 -12.60 9.73 1.58
CA THR A 245 -12.78 8.30 1.85
C THR A 245 -11.49 7.72 2.40
N GLU A 246 -11.61 6.83 3.37
CA GLU A 246 -10.55 5.90 3.76
C GLU A 246 -11.08 4.47 3.68
N ILE A 247 -10.34 3.58 3.03
CA ILE A 247 -10.65 2.15 2.99
C ILE A 247 -9.49 1.40 3.62
N LYS A 248 -9.82 0.46 4.52
CA LYS A 248 -8.88 -0.50 5.09
C LYS A 248 -9.25 -1.93 4.74
N GLY A 249 -8.24 -2.76 4.65
CA GLY A 249 -8.41 -4.18 4.42
C GLY A 249 -7.16 -5.00 4.66
N LYS A 250 -7.29 -6.31 4.47
CA LYS A 250 -6.21 -7.30 4.60
C LYS A 250 -6.01 -8.00 3.26
N ALA A 251 -4.79 -8.01 2.74
CA ALA A 251 -4.50 -8.71 1.49
C ALA A 251 -4.74 -10.22 1.64
N GLN A 252 -5.35 -10.85 0.64
CA GLN A 252 -5.62 -12.29 0.58
C GLN A 252 -4.70 -13.01 -0.40
#